data_AF-A0A822AQH9-F1
#
_entry.id   AF-A0A822AQH9-F1
#
_cell.length_a   1.000
_cell.length_b   1.000
_cell.length_c   1.000
_cell.angle_alpha   90.00
_cell.angle_beta   90.00
_cell.angle_gamma   90.00
#
_symmetry.space_group_name_H-M   'P 1'
#
loop_
_entity.id
_entity.type
_entity.pdbx_description
1 polymer ?
#
loop_
_entity_poly.entity_id
_entity_poly.type
_entity_poly.pdbx_seq_one_letter_code
_entity_poly.pdbx_strand_id
1 'polypeptide(L)'
;MYTDDEKLNSHAVMLMHYLIKGLSHIDFYWGVVTRYVDLDEDDQKDYKPGEILTWLQFSSADKGGQDMIHFKERNTIFKIASLTGRAIQYFSNCGDQEDEVLFLPHSCFLVCQVIESKPQRQIFLRQIELGLSKYVILWVDDNIFDEDWGNKRLMERATTQGARVNV
;
A
#
# COMPACT_ATOMS: atom_id res chain seq x y z
N MET A 1 -1.29 33.13 21.48
CA MET A 1 -1.85 33.25 20.12
C MET A 1 -0.96 32.39 19.25
N TYR A 2 -1.45 31.25 18.74
CA TYR A 2 -0.61 30.32 17.97
C TYR A 2 -0.09 30.99 16.71
N THR A 3 1.16 30.70 16.35
CA THR A 3 1.73 31.10 15.05
C THR A 3 0.98 30.37 13.94
N ASP A 4 1.02 30.90 12.72
CA ASP A 4 0.32 30.27 11.60
C ASP A 4 0.90 28.88 11.24
N ASP A 5 2.19 28.66 11.50
CA ASP A 5 2.84 27.34 11.40
C ASP A 5 2.34 26.34 12.46
N GLU A 6 2.11 26.79 13.69
CA GLU A 6 1.55 25.95 14.76
C GLU A 6 0.11 25.53 14.44
N LYS A 7 -0.69 26.43 13.86
CA LYS A 7 -2.06 26.11 13.40
C LYS A 7 -2.04 25.14 12.23
N LEU A 8 -1.15 25.34 11.25
CA LEU A 8 -1.01 24.45 10.09
C LEU A 8 -0.62 23.03 10.53
N ASN A 9 0.36 22.92 11.43
CA ASN A 9 0.77 21.63 12.00
C ASN A 9 -0.38 20.95 12.77
N SER A 10 -1.13 21.72 13.57
CA SER A 10 -2.30 21.18 14.28
C SER A 10 -3.36 20.64 13.32
N HIS A 11 -3.63 21.33 12.21
CA HIS A 11 -4.61 20.86 11.22
C HIS A 11 -4.10 19.64 10.45
N ALA A 12 -2.83 19.59 10.08
CA ALA A 12 -2.23 18.43 9.42
C ALA A 12 -2.32 17.17 10.31
N VAL A 13 -1.99 17.29 11.60
CA VAL A 13 -2.12 16.19 12.57
C VAL A 13 -3.57 15.74 12.70
N MET A 14 -4.53 16.68 12.76
CA MET A 14 -5.95 16.35 12.81
C MET A 14 -6.42 15.60 11.55
N LEU A 15 -6.03 16.06 10.36
CA LEU A 15 -6.37 15.40 9.10
C LEU A 15 -5.84 13.97 9.06
N MET A 16 -4.56 13.79 9.41
CA MET A 16 -3.93 12.47 9.48
C MET A 16 -4.65 11.56 10.48
N HIS A 17 -4.97 12.08 11.68
CA HIS A 17 -5.67 11.33 12.72
C HIS A 17 -7.02 10.81 12.23
N TYR A 18 -7.86 11.69 11.67
CA TYR A 18 -9.20 11.30 11.22
C TYR A 18 -9.18 10.43 9.97
N LEU A 19 -8.23 10.64 9.06
CA LEU A 19 -8.06 9.79 7.89
C LEU A 19 -7.67 8.36 8.30
N ILE A 20 -6.64 8.20 9.14
CA ILE A 20 -6.24 6.88 9.65
C ILE A 20 -7.39 6.21 10.41
N LYS A 21 -8.10 6.96 11.26
CA LYS A 21 -9.25 6.45 11.98
C LYS A 21 -10.37 5.99 11.04
N GLY A 22 -10.72 6.79 10.04
CA GLY A 22 -11.72 6.42 9.03
C GLY A 22 -11.35 5.14 8.28
N LEU A 23 -10.11 5.07 7.79
CA LEU A 23 -9.59 3.91 7.07
C LEU A 23 -9.49 2.65 7.94
N SER A 24 -9.35 2.79 9.26
CA SER A 24 -9.34 1.65 10.20
C SER A 24 -10.69 0.92 10.27
N HIS A 25 -11.77 1.55 9.81
CA HIS A 25 -13.12 0.96 9.74
C HIS A 25 -13.46 0.35 8.37
N ILE A 26 -12.53 0.42 7.40
CA ILE A 26 -12.70 -0.18 6.08
C ILE A 26 -11.99 -1.52 6.07
N ASP A 27 -12.62 -2.54 5.49
CA ASP A 27 -12.04 -3.87 5.33
C ASP A 27 -10.80 -3.84 4.43
N PHE A 28 -9.93 -4.84 4.62
CA PHE A 28 -8.70 -4.94 3.85
C PHE A 28 -9.02 -5.42 2.44
N TYR A 29 -8.40 -4.80 1.45
CA TYR A 29 -8.39 -5.31 0.09
C TYR A 29 -7.23 -6.27 -0.13
N TRP A 30 -7.57 -7.52 -0.42
CA TRP A 30 -6.64 -8.59 -0.73
C TRP A 30 -6.70 -8.86 -2.23
N GLY A 31 -5.60 -8.61 -2.94
CA GLY A 31 -5.58 -8.74 -4.39
C GLY A 31 -4.40 -8.00 -5.01
N VAL A 32 -4.32 -8.04 -6.34
CA VAL A 32 -3.29 -7.32 -7.09
C VAL A 32 -3.83 -5.96 -7.50
N VAL A 33 -3.15 -4.90 -7.08
CA VAL A 33 -3.41 -3.53 -7.53
C VAL A 33 -2.28 -3.02 -8.42
N THR A 34 -2.58 -2.01 -9.22
CA THR A 34 -1.64 -1.39 -10.16
C THR A 34 -1.46 0.09 -9.81
N ARG A 35 -0.21 0.55 -9.77
CA ARG A 35 0.11 1.98 -9.62
C ARG A 35 1.08 2.38 -10.72
N TYR A 36 0.74 3.44 -11.46
CA TYR A 36 1.62 4.04 -12.45
C TYR A 36 2.39 5.20 -11.82
N VAL A 37 3.71 5.22 -11.96
CA VAL A 37 4.58 6.27 -11.39
C VAL A 37 5.73 6.59 -12.34
N ASP A 38 6.21 7.82 -12.27
CA ASP A 38 7.52 8.16 -12.83
C ASP A 38 8.55 8.05 -11.71
N LEU A 39 9.54 7.16 -11.90
CA LEU A 39 10.72 7.09 -11.06
C LEU A 39 11.91 7.65 -11.84
N ASP A 40 12.72 8.48 -11.20
CA ASP A 40 14.01 8.85 -11.78
C ASP A 40 15.01 7.70 -11.75
N GLU A 41 16.18 7.88 -12.35
CA GLU A 41 17.20 6.83 -12.43
C GLU A 41 17.77 6.45 -11.05
N ASP A 42 17.72 7.34 -10.06
CA ASP A 42 18.24 7.08 -8.72
C ASP A 42 17.25 6.26 -7.90
N ASP A 43 15.98 6.67 -7.86
CA ASP A 43 14.89 5.93 -7.21
C ASP A 43 14.75 4.53 -7.78
N GLN A 44 14.95 4.37 -9.09
CA GLN A 44 14.89 3.06 -9.75
C GLN A 44 15.90 2.05 -9.19
N LYS A 45 17.03 2.49 -8.61
CA LYS A 45 18.08 1.61 -8.07
C LYS A 45 17.69 0.94 -6.76
N ASP A 46 16.71 1.50 -6.05
CA ASP A 46 16.22 0.96 -4.78
C ASP A 46 15.30 -0.24 -4.98
N TYR A 47 14.70 -0.38 -6.17
CA TYR A 47 13.82 -1.49 -6.50
C TYR A 47 14.60 -2.65 -7.12
N LYS A 48 15.18 -3.51 -6.26
CA LYS A 48 15.85 -4.76 -6.66
C LYS A 48 15.14 -5.97 -6.04
N PRO A 49 15.00 -7.10 -6.76
CA PRO A 49 14.39 -8.30 -6.19
C PRO A 49 15.05 -8.72 -4.87
N GLY A 50 14.24 -8.96 -3.84
CA GLY A 50 14.67 -9.28 -2.48
C GLY A 50 14.76 -8.08 -1.54
N GLU A 51 14.77 -6.85 -2.06
CA GLU A 51 14.78 -5.65 -1.22
C GLU A 51 13.42 -5.38 -0.57
N ILE A 52 13.46 -4.77 0.61
CA ILE A 52 12.28 -4.33 1.34
C ILE A 52 12.26 -2.81 1.36
N LEU A 53 11.13 -2.24 0.98
CA LEU A 53 10.90 -0.82 0.89
C LEU A 53 9.77 -0.40 1.82
N THR A 54 9.87 0.79 2.38
CA THR A 54 8.81 1.39 3.19
C THR A 54 8.35 2.68 2.52
N TRP A 55 7.07 2.74 2.17
CA TRP A 55 6.47 3.98 1.71
C TRP A 55 6.06 4.83 2.89
N LEU A 56 6.71 5.99 3.05
CA LEU A 56 6.53 6.86 4.22
C LEU A 56 5.23 7.64 4.21
N GLN A 57 4.64 7.85 3.04
CA GLN A 57 3.42 8.62 2.86
C GLN A 57 2.26 7.72 2.48
N PHE A 58 1.05 8.27 2.54
CA PHE A 58 -0.09 7.66 1.89
C PHE A 58 0.21 7.44 0.40
N SER A 59 -0.21 6.30 -0.10
CA SER A 59 -0.04 5.94 -1.50
C SER A 59 -1.27 5.21 -1.97
N SER A 60 -1.74 5.54 -3.16
CA SER A 60 -2.89 4.90 -3.78
C SER A 60 -2.50 4.01 -4.96
N ALA A 61 -3.30 3.02 -5.23
CA ALA A 61 -3.22 2.19 -6.42
C ALA A 61 -4.64 1.88 -6.87
N ASP A 62 -4.80 1.39 -8.08
CA ASP A 62 -6.10 1.02 -8.62
C ASP A 62 -6.19 -0.50 -8.77
N LYS A 63 -7.38 -1.08 -8.56
CA LYS A 63 -7.57 -2.54 -8.62
C LYS A 63 -7.43 -3.14 -10.01
N GLY A 64 -7.25 -2.33 -11.05
CA GLY A 64 -7.08 -2.78 -12.43
C GLY A 64 -8.37 -2.72 -13.24
N GLY A 65 -9.15 -1.65 -13.09
CA GLY A 65 -10.32 -1.37 -13.94
C GLY A 65 -9.96 -1.14 -15.42
N GLN A 66 -10.93 -1.34 -16.33
CA GLN A 66 -10.70 -1.31 -17.79
C GLN A 66 -10.13 0.00 -18.34
N ASP A 67 -10.20 1.12 -17.60
CA ASP A 67 -9.86 2.45 -18.12
C ASP A 67 -8.90 3.27 -17.24
N MET A 68 -7.74 2.71 -16.87
CA MET A 68 -6.63 3.55 -16.39
C MET A 68 -5.96 4.33 -17.53
N ILE A 69 -6.71 5.11 -18.29
CA ILE A 69 -6.22 5.90 -19.43
C ILE A 69 -5.29 7.03 -18.96
N HIS A 70 -5.52 7.55 -17.75
CA HIS A 70 -4.91 8.81 -17.28
C HIS A 70 -3.42 8.73 -16.88
N PHE A 71 -2.84 7.53 -16.72
CA PHE A 71 -1.45 7.38 -16.26
C PHE A 71 -0.60 6.39 -17.05
N LYS A 72 -1.06 5.95 -18.24
CA LYS A 72 -0.32 4.97 -19.05
C LYS A 72 1.01 5.48 -19.61
N GLU A 73 1.27 6.78 -19.54
CA GLU A 73 2.50 7.39 -20.06
C GLU A 73 3.67 7.35 -19.06
N ARG A 74 3.40 6.98 -17.80
CA ARG A 74 4.42 6.93 -16.75
C ARG A 74 5.49 5.86 -17.03
N ASN A 75 6.73 6.09 -16.64
CA ASN A 75 7.84 5.19 -16.99
C ASN A 75 7.87 3.87 -16.21
N THR A 76 7.11 3.75 -15.11
CA THR A 76 7.13 2.58 -14.22
C THR A 76 5.72 2.15 -13.81
N ILE A 77 5.51 0.84 -13.78
CA ILE A 77 4.28 0.22 -13.30
C ILE A 77 4.60 -0.64 -12.07
N PHE A 78 3.96 -0.35 -10.95
CA PHE A 78 3.93 -1.24 -9.81
C PHE A 78 2.74 -2.19 -9.90
N LYS A 79 3.02 -3.49 -9.78
CA LYS A 79 2.03 -4.55 -9.58
C LYS A 79 2.14 -5.03 -8.15
N ILE A 80 1.17 -4.68 -7.31
CA ILE A 80 1.29 -4.82 -5.86
C ILE A 80 0.29 -5.86 -5.36
N ALA A 81 0.78 -6.94 -4.78
CA ALA A 81 -0.03 -7.84 -3.98
C ALA A 81 -0.36 -7.16 -2.64
N SER A 82 -1.54 -6.57 -2.55
CA SER A 82 -2.07 -5.87 -1.38
C SER A 82 -2.57 -6.87 -0.33
N LEU A 83 -2.25 -6.61 0.94
CA LEU A 83 -2.74 -7.32 2.11
C LEU A 83 -3.54 -6.42 3.06
N THR A 84 -3.13 -5.15 3.18
CA THR A 84 -3.74 -4.16 4.07
C THR A 84 -4.08 -2.86 3.34
N GLY A 85 -4.13 -2.83 2.01
CA GLY A 85 -4.74 -1.72 1.28
C GLY A 85 -6.23 -1.57 1.65
N ARG A 86 -6.79 -0.36 1.55
CA ARG A 86 -8.21 -0.06 1.80
C ARG A 86 -8.89 0.38 0.53
N ALA A 87 -9.93 -0.32 0.11
CA ALA A 87 -10.75 0.11 -1.01
C ALA A 87 -11.58 1.34 -0.61
N ILE A 88 -11.33 2.49 -1.23
CA ILE A 88 -11.97 3.76 -0.86
C ILE A 88 -12.95 4.28 -1.90
N GLN A 89 -13.23 3.52 -2.96
CA GLN A 89 -14.14 3.91 -4.04
C GLN A 89 -15.48 4.48 -3.54
N TYR A 90 -16.09 3.86 -2.53
CA TYR A 90 -17.42 4.26 -2.01
C TYR A 90 -17.40 5.55 -1.18
N PHE A 91 -16.21 6.06 -0.86
CA PHE A 91 -16.01 7.27 -0.08
C PHE A 91 -15.40 8.41 -0.91
N SER A 92 -15.00 8.12 -2.16
CA SER A 92 -14.46 9.10 -3.09
C SER A 92 -15.56 9.67 -3.99
N ASN A 93 -15.52 10.98 -4.24
CA ASN A 93 -16.42 11.62 -5.21
C ASN A 93 -16.16 11.18 -6.66
N CYS A 94 -15.05 10.48 -6.90
CA CYS A 94 -14.66 9.91 -8.19
C CYS A 94 -14.86 8.39 -8.27
N GLY A 95 -15.61 7.80 -7.32
CA GLY A 95 -15.77 6.34 -7.20
C GLY A 95 -16.36 5.61 -8.42
N ASP A 96 -17.05 6.33 -9.31
CA ASP A 96 -17.55 5.78 -10.57
C ASP A 96 -16.45 5.63 -11.65
N GLN A 97 -15.27 6.22 -11.43
CA GLN A 97 -14.17 6.30 -12.39
C GLN A 97 -12.87 5.64 -11.88
N GLU A 98 -12.67 5.58 -10.56
CA GLU A 98 -11.45 5.06 -9.93
C GLU A 98 -11.78 3.95 -8.93
N ASP A 99 -11.22 2.75 -9.15
CA ASP A 99 -11.33 1.64 -8.19
C ASP A 99 -10.12 1.69 -7.25
N GLU A 100 -10.08 2.76 -6.46
CA GLU A 100 -8.91 3.15 -5.67
C GLU A 100 -8.75 2.30 -4.40
N VAL A 101 -7.51 1.85 -4.19
CA VAL A 101 -6.99 1.21 -2.98
C VAL A 101 -5.93 2.10 -2.37
N LEU A 102 -6.16 2.55 -1.14
CA LEU A 102 -5.25 3.41 -0.41
C LEU A 102 -4.44 2.59 0.62
N PHE A 103 -3.12 2.77 0.60
CA PHE A 103 -2.20 2.23 1.59
C PHE A 103 -1.86 3.30 2.64
N LEU A 104 -1.78 2.88 3.89
CA LEU A 104 -1.41 3.75 5.01
C LEU A 104 0.09 4.11 4.96
N PRO A 105 0.49 5.24 5.57
CA PRO A 105 1.90 5.54 5.81
C PRO A 105 2.63 4.38 6.47
N HIS A 106 3.90 4.22 6.12
CA HIS A 106 4.78 3.14 6.57
C HIS A 106 4.41 1.73 6.08
N SER A 107 3.58 1.63 5.04
CA SER A 107 3.35 0.34 4.37
C SER A 107 4.66 -0.20 3.81
N CYS A 108 4.94 -1.48 4.08
CA CYS A 108 6.16 -2.15 3.69
C CYS A 108 5.92 -3.12 2.54
N PHE A 109 6.87 -3.18 1.62
CA PHE A 109 6.78 -3.98 0.40
C PHE A 109 8.08 -4.73 0.14
N LEU A 110 7.98 -6.03 -0.14
CA LEU A 110 9.05 -6.83 -0.70
C LEU A 110 9.03 -6.68 -2.23
N VAL A 111 10.16 -6.36 -2.83
CA VAL A 111 10.33 -6.39 -4.28
C VAL A 111 10.49 -7.85 -4.72
N CYS A 112 9.49 -8.40 -5.40
CA CYS A 112 9.49 -9.79 -5.84
C CYS A 112 10.21 -9.97 -7.17
N GLN A 113 9.96 -9.06 -8.11
CA GLN A 113 10.46 -9.16 -9.48
C GLN A 113 10.53 -7.79 -10.13
N VAL A 114 11.48 -7.63 -11.03
CA VAL A 114 11.60 -6.47 -11.92
C VAL A 114 11.65 -6.98 -13.35
N ILE A 115 10.80 -6.44 -14.22
CA ILE A 115 10.82 -6.68 -15.65
C ILE A 115 11.21 -5.37 -16.35
N GLU A 116 12.38 -5.37 -16.97
CA GLU A 116 12.82 -4.28 -17.82
C GLU A 116 12.13 -4.41 -19.20
N SER A 117 11.07 -3.65 -19.41
CA SER A 117 10.42 -3.51 -20.72
C SER A 117 10.44 -2.05 -21.17
N LYS A 118 10.60 -1.81 -22.47
CA LYS A 118 10.40 -0.47 -23.04
C LYS A 118 8.98 -0.39 -23.63
N PRO A 119 8.22 0.69 -23.39
CA PRO A 119 8.66 1.94 -22.75
C PRO A 119 8.60 1.94 -21.22
N GLN A 120 8.01 0.92 -20.58
CA GLN A 120 7.71 0.93 -19.14
C GLN A 120 8.34 -0.24 -18.40
N ARG A 121 9.06 0.06 -17.32
CA ARG A 121 9.56 -0.94 -16.36
C ARG A 121 8.41 -1.42 -15.49
N GLN A 122 8.32 -2.72 -15.24
CA GLN A 122 7.33 -3.29 -14.33
C GLN A 122 8.01 -3.83 -13.08
N ILE A 123 7.53 -3.44 -11.90
CA ILE A 123 8.06 -3.88 -10.62
C ILE A 123 6.93 -4.54 -9.84
N PHE A 124 7.14 -5.80 -9.46
CA PHE A 124 6.20 -6.60 -8.71
C PHE A 124 6.52 -6.50 -7.23
N LEU A 125 5.57 -6.01 -6.46
CA LEU A 125 5.68 -5.79 -5.03
C LEU A 125 4.73 -6.73 -4.30
N ARG A 126 5.16 -7.26 -3.16
CA ARG A 126 4.28 -7.93 -2.20
C ARG A 126 4.24 -7.10 -0.94
N GLN A 127 3.06 -6.65 -0.52
CA GLN A 127 2.93 -6.01 0.77
C GLN A 127 3.28 -7.01 1.86
N ILE A 128 4.10 -6.58 2.81
CA ILE A 128 4.52 -7.38 3.96
C ILE A 128 4.25 -6.59 5.24
N GLU A 129 3.86 -7.30 6.29
CA GLU A 129 3.69 -6.71 7.61
C GLU A 129 4.95 -7.03 8.43
N LEU A 130 5.78 -6.01 8.64
CA LEU A 130 6.94 -6.12 9.51
C LEU A 130 6.50 -5.72 10.92
N GLY A 131 6.45 -6.68 11.84
CA GLY A 131 6.30 -6.35 13.25
C GLY A 131 7.50 -5.52 13.75
N LEU A 132 7.25 -4.59 14.68
CA LEU A 132 8.30 -3.96 15.48
C LEU A 132 8.87 -5.00 16.47
N SER A 133 9.65 -5.94 15.95
CA SER A 133 10.22 -7.03 16.74
C SER A 133 11.70 -7.16 16.44
N LYS A 134 12.48 -7.50 17.48
CA LYS A 134 13.88 -7.88 17.35
C LYS A 134 14.07 -9.08 16.41
N TYR A 135 13.00 -9.84 16.18
CA TYR A 135 12.93 -10.97 15.25
C TYR A 135 11.70 -10.81 14.36
N VAL A 136 11.92 -10.55 13.07
CA VAL A 136 10.86 -10.54 12.05
C VAL A 136 10.63 -11.99 11.61
N ILE A 137 9.40 -12.49 11.76
CA ILE A 137 8.98 -13.73 11.11
C ILE A 137 8.35 -13.33 9.78
N LEU A 138 9.06 -13.57 8.68
CA LEU A 138 8.49 -13.44 7.34
C LEU A 138 7.72 -14.72 7.03
N TRP A 139 6.39 -14.65 7.05
CA TRP A 139 5.55 -15.77 6.64
C TRP A 139 5.32 -15.70 5.13
N VAL A 140 5.86 -16.68 4.41
CA VAL A 140 5.63 -16.83 2.97
C VAL A 140 4.49 -17.82 2.78
N ASP A 141 3.31 -17.30 2.44
CA ASP A 141 2.15 -18.11 2.06
C ASP A 141 1.95 -18.06 0.54
N ASP A 142 1.94 -19.23 -0.09
CA ASP A 142 1.74 -19.38 -1.54
C ASP A 142 0.25 -19.31 -1.94
N ASN A 143 -0.66 -19.52 -0.98
CA ASN A 143 -2.11 -19.53 -1.21
C ASN A 143 -2.79 -18.23 -0.74
N ILE A 144 -2.04 -17.13 -0.63
CA ILE A 144 -2.54 -15.88 -0.03
C ILE A 144 -3.73 -15.24 -0.79
N PHE A 145 -3.96 -15.65 -2.03
CA PHE A 145 -5.09 -15.20 -2.86
C PHE A 145 -6.26 -16.18 -2.90
N ASP A 146 -6.17 -17.34 -2.24
CA ASP A 146 -7.28 -18.27 -2.12
C ASP A 146 -8.24 -17.77 -1.02
N GLU A 147 -9.48 -17.43 -1.41
CA GLU A 147 -10.49 -16.86 -0.51
C GLU A 147 -10.93 -17.83 0.59
N ASP A 148 -10.86 -19.14 0.33
CA ASP A 148 -11.21 -20.20 1.29
C ASP A 148 -10.01 -20.60 2.17
N TRP A 149 -8.87 -19.94 2.00
CA TRP A 149 -7.66 -20.24 2.75
C TRP A 149 -7.79 -19.81 4.22
N GLY A 150 -7.89 -20.81 5.11
CA GLY A 150 -8.14 -20.60 6.55
C GLY A 150 -7.13 -19.71 7.27
N ASN A 151 -5.91 -19.54 6.72
CA ASN A 151 -4.89 -18.66 7.32
C ASN A 151 -5.21 -17.17 7.16
N LYS A 152 -6.08 -16.78 6.21
CA LYS A 152 -6.45 -15.36 6.00
C LYS A 152 -6.97 -14.70 7.28
N ARG A 153 -7.95 -15.32 7.94
CA ARG A 153 -8.52 -14.83 9.21
C ARG A 153 -7.52 -14.88 10.36
N LEU A 154 -6.62 -15.87 10.38
CA LEU A 154 -5.56 -15.97 11.38
C LEU A 154 -4.57 -14.81 11.24
N MET A 155 -4.21 -14.45 10.01
CA MET A 155 -3.33 -13.32 9.72
C MET A 155 -3.95 -11.99 10.11
N GLU A 156 -5.20 -11.72 9.72
CA GLU A 156 -5.90 -10.48 10.11
C GLU A 156 -5.96 -10.33 11.63
N ARG A 157 -6.26 -11.43 12.34
CA ARG A 157 -6.29 -11.45 13.81
C ARG A 157 -4.90 -11.27 14.41
N ALA A 158 -3.88 -11.95 13.89
CA ALA A 158 -2.51 -11.85 14.37
C ALA A 158 -1.95 -10.43 14.18
N THR A 159 -2.19 -9.79 13.03
CA THR A 159 -1.80 -8.40 12.76
C THR A 159 -2.51 -7.43 13.72
N THR A 160 -3.83 -7.58 13.87
CA THR A 160 -4.63 -6.72 14.77
C THR A 160 -4.23 -6.88 16.24
N GLN A 161 -3.94 -8.10 16.68
CA GLN A 161 -3.54 -8.39 18.07
C GLN A 161 -2.07 -8.04 18.32
N GLY A 162 -1.17 -8.35 17.40
CA GLY A 162 0.26 -8.03 17.50
C GLY A 162 0.52 -6.53 17.56
N ALA A 163 -0.29 -5.72 16.84
CA ALA A 163 -0.27 -4.27 16.96
C ALA A 163 -0.59 -3.77 18.38
N ARG A 164 -1.35 -4.52 19.19
CA ARG A 164 -1.64 -4.17 20.59
C ARG A 164 -0.53 -4.53 21.57
N VAL A 165 0.36 -5.45 21.20
CA VAL A 165 1.46 -5.91 22.08
C VAL A 165 2.67 -4.97 21.98
N ASN A 166 2.76 -4.18 20.91
CA ASN A 166 3.85 -3.24 20.66
C ASN A 166 3.50 -1.77 21.02
N VAL A 167 2.44 -1.55 21.81
CA VAL A 167 2.08 -0.24 22.38
C VAL A 167 2.28 -0.26 23.89
#